data_AF-A0A6G1AFG5-F1
#
_entry.id   AF-A0A6G1AFG5-F1
#
_cell.length_a   1.000
_cell.length_b   1.000
_cell.length_c   1.000
_cell.angle_alpha   90.00
_cell.angle_beta   90.00
_cell.angle_gamma   90.00
#
_symmetry.space_group_name_H-M   'P 1'
#
loop_
_entity.id
_entity.type
_entity.pdbx_description
1 polymer ?
#
loop_
_entity_poly.entity_id
_entity_poly.type
_entity_poly.pdbx_seq_one_letter_code
_entity_poly.pdbx_strand_id
1 'polypeptide(L)'
;ALLTAVVIILTIAGNILVIMAVSLEKKLQNATNYFLMSLAIADMLLGFLVMPVSMLTILYGYRWPLPSKLCAVWIYLDVLFSTASIMHLCAISLDRYVAIQNPIHHSRFNSRTKAFLKIIAVWTIS
;
A
#
# COMPACT_ATOMS: atom_id res chain seq x y z
N ALA A 1 6.80 16.22 15.89
CA ALA A 1 7.14 16.91 14.64
C ALA A 1 8.37 16.30 13.98
N LEU A 2 9.58 16.41 14.56
CA LEU A 2 10.81 15.88 13.93
C LEU A 2 10.75 14.36 13.68
N LEU A 3 10.36 13.58 14.69
CA LEU A 3 10.23 12.13 14.55
C LEU A 3 9.19 11.76 13.47
N THR A 4 8.06 12.46 13.43
CA THR A 4 7.03 12.26 12.39
C THR A 4 7.57 12.53 10.98
N ALA A 5 8.34 13.61 10.81
CA ALA A 5 8.95 13.95 9.53
C ALA A 5 9.96 12.88 9.07
N VAL A 6 10.77 12.34 10.00
CA VAL A 6 11.69 11.24 9.70
C VAL A 6 10.93 10.00 9.24
N VAL A 7 9.86 9.62 9.95
CA VAL A 7 9.03 8.47 9.56
C VAL A 7 8.42 8.68 8.17
N ILE A 8 7.88 9.88 7.87
CA ILE A 8 7.34 10.21 6.54
C ILE A 8 8.38 9.99 5.44
N ILE A 9 9.59 10.53 5.63
CA ILE A 9 10.68 10.41 4.64
C ILE A 9 11.04 8.93 4.43
N LEU A 10 11.19 8.17 5.51
CA LEU A 10 11.52 6.75 5.45
C LEU A 10 10.40 5.94 4.75
N THR A 11 9.14 6.21 5.06
CA THR A 11 7.98 5.56 4.43
C THR A 11 7.96 5.83 2.93
N ILE A 12 8.12 7.08 2.50
CA ILE A 12 8.08 7.43 1.08
C ILE A 12 9.30 6.84 0.35
N ALA A 13 10.51 7.05 0.87
CA ALA A 13 11.74 6.59 0.23
C ALA A 13 11.79 5.06 0.14
N GLY A 14 11.44 4.35 1.22
CA GLY A 14 11.43 2.89 1.26
C GLY A 14 10.46 2.30 0.24
N ASN A 15 9.25 2.83 0.15
CA ASN A 15 8.26 2.33 -0.81
C ASN A 15 8.60 2.68 -2.26
N ILE A 16 9.20 3.85 -2.53
CA ILE A 16 9.73 4.19 -3.86
C ILE A 16 10.82 3.20 -4.28
N LEU A 17 11.72 2.81 -3.37
CA LEU A 17 12.75 1.80 -3.66
C LEU A 17 12.13 0.45 -4.03
N VAL A 18 11.09 0.00 -3.33
CA VAL A 18 10.36 -1.23 -3.66
C VAL A 18 9.72 -1.14 -5.05
N ILE A 19 9.05 -0.02 -5.35
CA ILE A 19 8.43 0.24 -6.67
C ILE A 19 9.49 0.20 -7.76
N MET A 20 10.64 0.86 -7.57
CA MET A 20 11.75 0.86 -8.53
C MET A 20 12.34 -0.54 -8.71
N ALA A 21 12.57 -1.28 -7.63
CA ALA A 21 13.14 -2.62 -7.69
C ALA A 21 12.27 -3.56 -8.54
N VAL A 22 10.95 -3.61 -8.31
CA VAL A 22 10.04 -4.46 -9.07
C VAL A 22 9.88 -3.98 -10.52
N SER A 23 9.92 -2.66 -10.76
CA SER A 23 9.76 -2.08 -12.10
C SER A 23 11.00 -2.31 -12.99
N LEU A 24 12.20 -2.20 -12.43
CA LEU A 24 13.46 -2.26 -13.17
C LEU A 24 13.99 -3.69 -13.32
N GLU A 25 13.86 -4.52 -12.29
CA GLU A 25 14.41 -5.88 -12.31
C GLU A 25 13.43 -6.88 -12.91
N LYS A 26 13.66 -7.28 -14.17
CA LYS A 26 12.85 -8.29 -14.86
C LYS A 26 12.74 -9.61 -14.08
N LYS A 27 13.78 -9.98 -13.34
CA LYS A 27 13.80 -11.19 -12.47
C LYS A 27 12.76 -11.11 -11.35
N LEU A 28 12.38 -9.90 -10.93
CA LEU A 28 11.39 -9.66 -9.89
C LEU A 28 9.97 -9.50 -10.47
N GLN A 29 9.75 -9.54 -11.78
CA GLN A 29 8.43 -9.33 -12.39
C GLN A 29 7.55 -10.60 -12.38
N ASN A 30 7.19 -11.05 -11.18
CA ASN A 30 6.25 -12.16 -10.96
C ASN A 30 4.96 -11.67 -10.26
N ALA A 31 3.93 -12.52 -10.21
CA ALA A 31 2.63 -12.15 -9.64
C ALA A 31 2.73 -11.63 -8.20
N THR A 32 3.46 -12.33 -7.33
CA THR A 32 3.63 -11.98 -5.92
C THR A 32 4.31 -10.62 -5.75
N ASN A 33 5.31 -10.32 -6.56
CA ASN A 33 6.01 -9.03 -6.50
C ASN A 33 5.16 -7.88 -7.06
N TYR A 34 4.18 -8.14 -7.95
CA TYR A 34 3.19 -7.13 -8.30
C TYR A 34 2.25 -6.79 -7.12
N PHE A 35 1.93 -7.75 -6.24
CA PHE A 35 1.23 -7.42 -4.98
C PHE A 35 2.08 -6.56 -4.07
N LEU A 36 3.37 -6.87 -3.93
CA LEU A 36 4.29 -6.07 -3.14
C LEU A 36 4.43 -4.65 -3.71
N MET A 37 4.47 -4.51 -5.03
CA MET A 37 4.48 -3.20 -5.69
C MET A 37 3.18 -2.42 -5.42
N SER A 38 2.01 -3.08 -5.48
CA SER A 38 0.73 -2.43 -5.16
C SER A 38 0.62 -2.02 -3.70
N LEU A 39 1.08 -2.89 -2.78
CA LEU A 39 1.22 -2.56 -1.36
C LEU A 39 2.10 -1.34 -1.15
N ALA A 40 3.28 -1.30 -1.80
CA ALA A 40 4.18 -0.16 -1.71
C ALA A 40 3.56 1.13 -2.24
N ILE A 41 2.71 1.06 -3.28
CA ILE A 41 1.95 2.23 -3.75
C ILE A 41 0.97 2.71 -2.68
N ALA A 42 0.22 1.80 -2.03
CA ALA A 42 -0.71 2.17 -0.95
C ALA A 42 0.03 2.84 0.22
N ASP A 43 1.14 2.25 0.69
CA ASP A 43 1.94 2.79 1.79
C ASP A 43 2.63 4.12 1.42
N MET A 44 3.09 4.27 0.17
CA MET A 44 3.64 5.53 -0.33
C MET A 44 2.56 6.63 -0.36
N LEU A 45 1.35 6.33 -0.81
CA LEU A 45 0.23 7.27 -0.84
C LEU A 45 -0.20 7.66 0.58
N LEU A 46 -0.24 6.72 1.52
CA LEU A 46 -0.46 7.00 2.94
C LEU A 46 0.63 7.94 3.49
N GLY A 47 1.90 7.63 3.21
CA GLY A 47 3.04 8.45 3.62
C GLY A 47 3.05 9.86 3.01
N PHE A 48 2.55 10.01 1.78
CA PHE A 48 2.58 11.27 1.05
C PHE A 48 1.33 12.14 1.27
N LEU A 49 0.14 11.53 1.41
CA LEU A 49 -1.14 12.24 1.50
C LEU A 49 -1.68 12.33 2.93
N VAL A 50 -1.53 11.28 3.73
CA VAL A 50 -2.18 11.18 5.05
C VAL A 50 -1.24 11.66 6.15
N MET A 51 -0.01 11.15 6.18
CA MET A 51 0.94 11.46 7.24
C MET A 51 1.34 12.94 7.33
N PRO A 52 1.52 13.71 6.23
CA PRO A 52 1.87 15.12 6.32
C PRO A 52 0.72 15.97 6.87
N VAL A 53 -0.52 15.62 6.53
CA VAL A 53 -1.72 16.27 7.09
C VAL A 53 -1.85 15.94 8.58
N SER A 54 -1.54 14.71 8.99
CA SER A 54 -1.44 14.33 10.41
C SER A 54 -0.33 15.12 11.15
N MET A 55 0.83 15.32 10.52
CA MET A 55 1.89 16.16 11.07
C MET A 55 1.43 17.62 11.22
N LEU A 56 0.67 18.14 10.24
CA LEU A 56 0.10 19.48 10.29
C LEU A 56 -0.87 19.63 11.47
N THR A 57 -1.77 18.68 11.70
CA THR A 57 -2.69 18.75 12.86
C THR A 57 -1.94 18.70 14.19
N ILE A 58 -0.86 17.91 14.32
CA ILE A 58 0.01 17.91 15.50
C ILE A 58 0.65 19.29 15.73
N LEU A 59 1.15 19.93 14.68
CA LEU A 59 1.77 21.26 14.78
C LEU A 59 0.79 22.36 15.20
N TYR A 60 -0.49 22.23 14.84
CA TYR A 60 -1.57 23.14 15.22
C TYR A 60 -2.26 22.75 16.54
N GLY A 61 -1.65 21.89 17.36
CA GLY A 61 -2.20 21.49 18.66
C GLY A 61 -3.49 20.68 18.54
N TYR A 62 -3.56 19.78 17.56
CA TYR A 62 -4.70 18.93 17.23
C TYR A 62 -5.95 19.68 16.76
N ARG A 63 -5.81 20.96 16.42
CA ARG A 63 -6.87 21.72 15.73
C ARG A 63 -6.77 21.51 14.23
N TRP A 64 -7.91 21.35 13.56
CA TRP A 64 -7.98 21.20 12.11
C TRP A 64 -7.80 22.56 11.43
N PRO A 65 -6.67 22.84 10.74
CA PRO A 65 -6.38 24.16 10.18
C PRO A 65 -6.88 24.33 8.74
N LEU A 66 -7.31 23.24 8.09
CA LEU A 66 -7.75 23.20 6.70
C LEU A 66 -9.29 23.37 6.59
N PRO A 67 -9.85 23.59 5.40
CA PRO A 67 -11.30 23.55 5.17
C PRO A 67 -11.97 22.27 5.70
N SER A 68 -13.20 22.36 6.21
CA SER A 68 -13.92 21.23 6.81
C SER A 68 -14.12 20.04 5.86
N LYS A 69 -14.32 20.30 4.55
CA LYS A 69 -14.43 19.24 3.54
C LYS A 69 -13.17 18.38 3.44
N LEU A 70 -11.99 18.98 3.63
CA LEU A 70 -10.72 18.25 3.58
C LEU A 70 -10.54 17.34 4.80
N CYS A 71 -11.23 17.59 5.92
CA CYS A 71 -11.18 16.71 7.09
C CYS A 71 -11.80 15.35 6.75
N ALA A 72 -12.99 15.36 6.15
CA ALA A 72 -13.66 14.14 5.71
C ALA A 72 -12.86 13.38 4.65
N VAL A 73 -12.26 14.11 3.69
CA VAL A 73 -11.39 13.51 2.66
C VAL A 73 -10.14 12.89 3.28
N TRP A 74 -9.49 13.57 4.23
CA TRP A 74 -8.30 13.05 4.91
C TRP A 74 -8.61 11.77 5.70
N ILE A 75 -9.71 11.74 6.47
CA ILE A 75 -10.15 10.54 7.20
C ILE A 75 -10.47 9.41 6.23
N TYR A 76 -11.16 9.69 5.12
CA TYR A 76 -11.44 8.69 4.09
C TYR A 76 -10.16 8.09 3.50
N LEU A 77 -9.18 8.93 3.15
CA LEU A 77 -7.89 8.46 2.60
C LEU A 77 -7.09 7.66 3.63
N ASP A 78 -7.10 8.07 4.90
CA ASP A 78 -6.44 7.33 6.00
C ASP A 78 -7.00 5.91 6.12
N VAL A 79 -8.32 5.77 6.17
CA VAL A 79 -8.99 4.48 6.25
C VAL A 79 -8.76 3.66 4.98
N LEU A 80 -8.90 4.26 3.80
CA LEU A 80 -8.72 3.60 2.51
C LEU A 80 -7.32 2.99 2.38
N PHE A 81 -6.27 3.79 2.55
CA PHE A 81 -4.91 3.31 2.34
C PHE A 81 -4.46 2.35 3.44
N SER A 82 -4.82 2.60 4.70
CA SER A 82 -4.53 1.67 5.80
C SER A 82 -5.19 0.31 5.57
N THR A 83 -6.47 0.32 5.17
CA THR A 83 -7.22 -0.91 4.87
C THR A 83 -6.62 -1.62 3.64
N ALA A 84 -6.28 -0.88 2.59
CA ALA A 84 -5.63 -1.43 1.40
C ALA A 84 -4.32 -2.15 1.74
N SER A 85 -3.48 -1.55 2.59
CA SER A 85 -2.22 -2.19 3.02
C SER A 85 -2.46 -3.49 3.77
N ILE A 86 -3.42 -3.52 4.70
CA ILE A 86 -3.80 -4.75 5.43
C ILE A 86 -4.36 -5.81 4.47
N MET A 87 -5.24 -5.42 3.56
CA MET A 87 -5.86 -6.33 2.60
C MET A 87 -4.84 -6.90 1.61
N HIS A 88 -3.84 -6.12 1.21
CA HIS A 88 -2.70 -6.61 0.42
C HIS A 88 -1.87 -7.64 1.19
N LEU A 89 -1.55 -7.40 2.46
CA LEU A 89 -0.84 -8.37 3.31
C LEU A 89 -1.64 -9.67 3.49
N CYS A 90 -2.96 -9.56 3.67
CA CYS A 90 -3.87 -10.70 3.75
C CYS A 90 -3.86 -11.49 2.42
N ALA A 91 -3.99 -10.80 1.29
CA ALA A 91 -3.96 -11.43 -0.03
C ALA A 91 -2.62 -12.14 -0.31
N ILE A 92 -1.49 -11.54 0.06
CA ILE A 92 -0.16 -12.16 -0.06
C ILE A 92 -0.07 -13.41 0.82
N SER A 93 -0.57 -13.35 2.05
CA SER A 93 -0.55 -14.48 2.98
C SER A 93 -1.40 -15.65 2.46
N LEU A 94 -2.58 -15.34 1.91
CA LEU A 94 -3.47 -16.34 1.32
C LEU A 94 -2.89 -16.93 0.03
N ASP A 95 -2.28 -16.11 -0.83
CA ASP A 95 -1.59 -16.57 -2.04
C ASP A 95 -0.48 -17.57 -1.69
N ARG A 96 0.34 -17.26 -0.68
CA ARG A 96 1.38 -18.17 -0.17
C ARG A 96 0.80 -19.46 0.41
N TYR A 97 -0.28 -19.38 1.17
CA TYR A 97 -0.95 -20.57 1.71
C TYR A 97 -1.43 -21.51 0.60
N VAL A 98 -2.11 -20.95 -0.42
CA VAL A 98 -2.59 -21.72 -1.59
C VAL A 98 -1.42 -22.32 -2.38
N ALA A 99 -0.30 -21.60 -2.51
CA ALA A 99 0.91 -22.09 -3.17
C ALA A 99 1.48 -23.35 -2.50
N ILE A 100 1.46 -23.40 -1.16
CA ILE A 100 1.96 -24.53 -0.37
C ILE A 100 0.99 -25.72 -0.43
N GLN A 101 -0.31 -25.47 -0.28
CA GLN A 101 -1.33 -26.53 -0.29
C GLN A 101 -1.48 -27.19 -1.66
N ASN A 102 -1.44 -26.42 -2.75
CA ASN A 102 -1.75 -26.89 -4.10
C ASN A 102 -0.73 -26.40 -5.14
N PRO A 103 0.51 -26.94 -5.15
CA PRO A 103 1.61 -26.42 -5.97
C PRO A 103 1.35 -26.51 -7.48
N ILE A 104 0.71 -27.59 -7.95
CA ILE A 104 0.38 -27.80 -9.36
C ILE A 104 -0.68 -26.80 -9.84
N HIS A 105 -1.69 -26.55 -9.00
CA HIS A 105 -2.75 -25.58 -9.31
C HIS A 105 -2.21 -24.14 -9.25
N HIS A 106 -1.32 -23.84 -8.30
CA HIS A 106 -0.65 -22.55 -8.18
C HIS A 106 0.19 -22.23 -9.42
N SER A 107 0.99 -23.18 -9.92
CA SER A 107 1.74 -23.01 -11.18
C SER A 107 0.85 -22.60 -12.35
N ARG A 108 -0.35 -23.19 -12.46
CA ARG A 108 -1.34 -22.87 -13.51
C ARG A 108 -2.12 -21.57 -13.25
N PHE A 109 -2.19 -21.11 -11.99
CA PHE A 109 -2.91 -19.89 -11.58
C PHE A 109 -2.03 -18.66 -11.40
N ASN A 110 -0.70 -18.80 -11.49
CA ASN A 110 0.29 -17.74 -11.36
C ASN A 110 0.41 -16.87 -12.63
N SER A 111 -0.71 -16.56 -13.28
CA SER A 111 -0.74 -15.69 -14.46
C SER A 111 -0.81 -14.23 -14.02
N ARG A 112 -0.01 -13.38 -14.68
CA ARG A 112 0.02 -11.92 -14.47
C ARG A 112 -1.38 -11.30 -14.48
N THR A 113 -2.25 -11.73 -15.38
CA THR A 113 -3.63 -11.23 -15.48
C THR A 113 -4.45 -11.52 -14.22
N LYS A 114 -4.29 -12.71 -13.63
CA LYS A 114 -4.99 -13.07 -12.38
C LYS A 114 -4.46 -12.29 -11.18
N ALA A 115 -3.16 -12.00 -11.15
CA ALA A 115 -2.58 -11.13 -10.13
C ALA A 115 -3.18 -9.73 -10.17
N PHE A 116 -3.29 -9.13 -11.36
CA PHE A 116 -3.95 -7.83 -11.54
C PHE A 116 -5.43 -7.85 -11.10
N LEU A 117 -6.17 -8.91 -11.43
CA LEU A 117 -7.56 -9.04 -10.99
C LEU A 117 -7.68 -9.08 -9.45
N LYS A 118 -6.81 -9.84 -8.78
CA LYS A 118 -6.76 -9.89 -7.32
C LYS A 118 -6.37 -8.53 -6.71
N ILE A 119 -5.44 -7.79 -7.32
CA ILE A 119 -5.06 -6.43 -6.90
C ILE A 119 -6.27 -5.48 -7.02
N ILE A 120 -6.97 -5.49 -8.16
CA ILE A 120 -8.17 -4.67 -8.36
C ILE A 120 -9.22 -5.02 -7.30
N ALA A 121 -9.44 -6.30 -7.03
CA ALA A 121 -10.37 -6.75 -5.99
C ALA A 121 -10.00 -6.19 -4.60
N VAL A 122 -8.72 -6.22 -4.23
CA VAL A 122 -8.23 -5.64 -2.97
C VAL A 122 -8.54 -4.15 -2.89
N TRP A 123 -8.25 -3.39 -3.94
CA TRP A 123 -8.55 -1.96 -4.00
C TRP A 123 -10.04 -1.65 -3.95
N THR A 124 -10.91 -2.50 -4.52
CA THR A 124 -12.36 -2.30 -4.46
C THR A 124 -12.98 -2.64 -3.10
N ILE A 125 -12.32 -3.51 -2.32
CA ILE A 125 -12.78 -3.89 -0.97
C ILE A 125 -12.36 -2.85 0.07
N SER A 126 -11.22 -2.19 -0.17
CA SER A 126 -10.64 -1.17 0.71
C SER A 126 -11.40 0.14 0.61
#